data_AF-A0A3D9CGK2-F1
#
_entry.id   AF-A0A3D9CGK2-F1
#
_cell.length_a   1.000
_cell.length_b   1.000
_cell.length_c   1.000
_cell.angle_alpha   90.00
_cell.angle_beta   90.00
_cell.angle_gamma   90.00
#
_symmetry.space_group_name_H-M   'P 1'
#
loop_
_entity.id
_entity.type
_entity.pdbx_description
1 polymer ?
#
loop_
_entity_poly.entity_id
_entity_poly.type
_entity_poly.pdbx_seq_one_letter_code
_entity_poly.pdbx_strand_id
1 'polypeptide(L)'
;MWKVGPYNELRGVETGLDAHHVGQSAVMKKLVTDFEHNTGPSILVPAVGHRFKGPNGIVSRNTKGFENARQLLARDIFELRRVSGSQKLPNSALKELIEVNKNKFPEAFKKANNK
;
A
#
# COMPACT_ATOMS: atom_id res chain seq x y z
N MET A 1 -11.73 5.34 8.46
CA MET A 1 -10.31 5.64 8.13
C MET A 1 -9.38 4.51 8.60
N TRP A 2 -8.26 4.28 7.90
CA TRP A 2 -7.24 3.22 8.13
C TRP A 2 -7.70 1.76 8.00
N LYS A 3 -8.90 1.52 7.46
CA LYS A 3 -9.39 0.18 7.15
C LYS A 3 -8.52 -0.45 6.06
N VAL A 4 -8.06 -1.67 6.30
CA VAL A 4 -7.34 -2.50 5.32
C VAL A 4 -8.34 -3.43 4.63
N GLY A 5 -8.14 -3.70 3.34
CA GLY A 5 -9.05 -4.55 2.57
C GLY A 5 -8.75 -4.51 1.07
N PRO A 6 -9.52 -5.24 0.26
CA PRO A 6 -9.37 -5.19 -1.19
C PRO A 6 -9.86 -3.83 -1.74
N TYR A 7 -9.20 -3.35 -2.78
CA TYR A 7 -9.44 -2.00 -3.34
C TYR A 7 -10.90 -1.73 -3.69
N ASN A 8 -11.58 -2.68 -4.34
CA ASN A 8 -12.99 -2.56 -4.75
C ASN A 8 -13.95 -2.36 -3.57
N GLU A 9 -13.63 -2.86 -2.39
CA GLU A 9 -14.44 -2.68 -1.18
C GLU A 9 -14.14 -1.37 -0.45
N LEU A 10 -13.00 -0.73 -0.73
CA LEU A 10 -12.58 0.50 -0.04
C LEU A 10 -12.78 1.76 -0.90
N ARG A 11 -12.72 1.64 -2.22
CA ARG A 11 -12.84 2.79 -3.12
C ARG A 11 -14.20 3.47 -2.99
N GLY A 12 -14.21 4.77 -2.74
CA GLY A 12 -15.45 5.55 -2.69
C GLY A 12 -16.36 5.25 -1.49
N VAL A 13 -15.88 4.54 -0.47
CA VAL A 13 -16.66 4.24 0.74
C VAL A 13 -16.97 5.50 1.55
N GLU A 14 -16.09 6.49 1.55
CA GLU A 14 -16.22 7.68 2.39
C GLU A 14 -15.66 8.92 1.68
N THR A 15 -16.42 10.03 1.71
CA THR A 15 -15.99 11.30 1.12
C THR A 15 -14.75 11.84 1.82
N GLY A 16 -13.76 12.27 1.05
CA GLY A 16 -12.50 12.79 1.58
C GLY A 16 -11.46 11.73 1.91
N LEU A 17 -11.81 10.44 1.79
CA LEU A 17 -10.87 9.33 1.88
C LEU A 17 -10.64 8.68 0.50
N ASP A 18 -9.45 8.13 0.34
CA ASP A 18 -9.00 7.39 -0.83
C ASP A 18 -8.58 5.98 -0.43
N ALA A 19 -8.87 5.01 -1.29
CA ALA A 19 -8.26 3.68 -1.20
C ALA A 19 -6.86 3.75 -1.84
N HIS A 20 -5.82 3.59 -1.04
CA HIS A 20 -4.45 3.51 -1.51
C HIS A 20 -4.08 2.04 -1.75
N HIS A 21 -3.73 1.68 -2.99
CA HIS A 21 -3.06 0.39 -3.27
C HIS A 21 -1.69 0.35 -2.63
N VAL A 22 -1.46 -0.68 -1.83
CA VAL A 22 -0.18 -0.88 -1.16
C VAL A 22 0.56 -1.94 -1.94
N GLY A 23 1.75 -1.57 -2.42
CA GLY A 23 2.23 -2.08 -3.69
C GLY A 23 1.57 -1.27 -4.81
N GLN A 24 2.12 -0.11 -5.17
CA GLN A 24 1.64 0.69 -6.31
C GLN A 24 1.26 -0.22 -7.49
N SER A 25 0.00 -0.15 -7.90
CA SER A 25 -0.61 -1.13 -8.81
C SER A 25 0.16 -1.33 -10.12
N ALA A 26 0.70 -0.26 -10.71
CA ALA A 26 1.46 -0.33 -11.95
C ALA A 26 2.79 -1.11 -11.82
N VAL A 27 3.40 -1.12 -10.63
CA VAL A 27 4.61 -1.88 -10.35
C VAL A 27 4.25 -3.31 -9.96
N MET A 28 3.22 -3.51 -9.13
CA MET A 28 2.75 -4.84 -8.74
C MET A 28 2.38 -5.72 -9.93
N LYS A 29 1.70 -5.17 -10.95
CA LYS A 29 1.40 -5.88 -12.21
C LYS A 29 2.63 -6.46 -12.93
N LYS A 30 3.81 -5.91 -12.68
CA LYS A 30 5.07 -6.38 -13.28
C LYS A 30 5.81 -7.39 -12.39
N LEU A 31 5.62 -7.29 -11.08
CA LEU A 31 6.36 -8.08 -10.08
C LEU A 31 5.59 -9.29 -9.58
N VAL A 32 4.27 -9.34 -9.80
CA VAL A 32 3.38 -10.38 -9.29
C VAL A 32 2.43 -10.80 -10.41
N THR A 33 2.60 -12.03 -10.90
CA THR A 33 1.89 -12.57 -12.08
C THR A 33 0.38 -12.45 -11.97
N ASP A 34 -0.18 -12.80 -10.81
CA ASP A 34 -1.64 -12.86 -10.59
C ASP A 34 -2.18 -11.60 -9.89
N PHE A 35 -1.50 -10.46 -10.05
CA PHE A 35 -1.96 -9.21 -9.45
C PHE A 35 -3.19 -8.65 -10.19
N GLU A 36 -4.30 -8.58 -9.45
CA GLU A 36 -5.53 -7.94 -9.90
C GLU A 36 -5.75 -6.59 -9.24
N HIS A 37 -5.94 -5.54 -10.06
CA HIS A 37 -6.08 -4.17 -9.56
C HIS A 37 -7.28 -4.01 -8.60
N ASN A 38 -8.42 -4.61 -8.93
CA ASN A 38 -9.66 -4.43 -8.17
C ASN A 38 -9.64 -5.16 -6.82
N THR A 39 -8.91 -6.28 -6.71
CA THR A 39 -8.84 -7.06 -5.47
C THR A 39 -7.51 -6.90 -4.74
N GLY A 40 -6.64 -6.03 -5.26
CA GLY A 40 -5.33 -5.73 -4.67
C GLY A 40 -5.46 -5.20 -3.25
N PRO A 41 -4.55 -5.57 -2.33
CA PRO A 41 -4.56 -5.07 -0.96
C PRO A 41 -4.41 -3.55 -0.91
N SER A 42 -5.28 -2.92 -0.14
CA SER A 42 -5.38 -1.47 -0.01
C SER A 42 -5.63 -1.05 1.44
N ILE A 43 -5.40 0.23 1.70
CA ILE A 43 -5.76 0.89 2.95
C ILE A 43 -6.51 2.19 2.66
N LEU A 44 -7.55 2.47 3.45
CA LEU A 44 -8.32 3.70 3.36
C LEU A 44 -7.57 4.84 4.07
N VAL A 45 -7.18 5.87 3.33
CA VAL A 45 -6.36 6.99 3.81
C VAL A 45 -7.03 8.33 3.48
N PRO A 46 -6.71 9.44 4.16
CA PRO A 46 -7.15 10.76 3.74
C PRO A 46 -6.66 11.10 2.33
N ALA A 47 -7.46 11.87 1.58
CA ALA A 47 -7.04 12.40 0.28
C ALA A 47 -5.81 13.32 0.41
N VAL A 48 -5.63 13.99 1.55
CA VAL A 48 -4.42 14.77 1.89
C VAL A 48 -3.28 13.82 2.23
N GLY A 49 -2.15 13.96 1.55
CA GLY A 49 -1.02 13.04 1.61
C GLY A 49 -1.09 11.93 0.55
N HIS A 50 -2.25 11.72 -0.08
CA HIS A 50 -2.45 10.72 -1.14
C HIS A 50 -2.70 11.33 -2.52
N ARG A 51 -3.77 12.10 -2.67
CA ARG A 51 -4.17 12.81 -3.88
C ARG A 51 -3.66 14.24 -3.89
N PHE A 52 -3.78 14.92 -2.75
CA PHE A 52 -3.36 16.29 -2.52
C PHE A 52 -2.10 16.34 -1.66
N LYS A 53 -1.23 17.33 -1.89
CA LYS A 53 -0.03 17.53 -1.07
C LYS A 53 -0.42 17.99 0.34
N GLY A 54 0.01 17.25 1.36
CA GLY A 54 -0.14 17.62 2.76
C GLY A 54 1.11 18.31 3.34
N PRO A 55 1.10 18.62 4.65
CA PRO A 55 2.24 19.24 5.34
C PRO A 55 3.50 18.38 5.28
N ASN A 56 3.34 17.05 5.30
CA ASN A 56 4.43 16.09 5.13
C ASN A 56 4.55 15.61 3.67
N GLY A 57 4.07 16.39 2.70
CA GLY A 57 4.13 16.04 1.29
C GLY A 57 3.03 15.08 0.84
N ILE A 58 3.33 14.27 -0.17
CA ILE A 58 2.44 13.30 -0.80
C ILE A 58 3.19 11.96 -0.94
N VAL A 59 2.47 10.83 -0.99
CA VAL A 59 3.08 9.53 -1.24
C VAL A 59 3.82 9.54 -2.58
N SER A 60 5.00 8.93 -2.61
CA SER A 60 5.80 8.80 -3.82
C SER A 60 5.00 8.11 -4.93
N ARG A 61 5.09 8.67 -6.14
CA ARG A 61 4.49 8.09 -7.36
C ARG A 61 5.51 7.36 -8.23
N ASN A 62 6.78 7.33 -7.82
CA ASN A 62 7.86 6.72 -8.59
C ASN A 62 7.65 5.20 -8.71
N THR A 63 7.74 4.69 -9.94
CA THR A 63 7.55 3.28 -10.27
C THR A 63 8.86 2.56 -10.64
N LYS A 64 10.02 3.21 -10.47
CA LYS A 64 11.34 2.69 -10.86
C LYS A 64 12.17 2.30 -9.63
N GLY A 65 13.12 1.38 -9.81
CA GLY A 65 14.08 0.99 -8.78
C GLY A 65 13.58 -0.10 -7.83
N PHE A 66 12.59 -0.89 -8.24
CA PHE A 66 12.07 -2.03 -7.48
C PHE A 66 12.40 -3.33 -8.21
N GLU A 67 13.08 -4.23 -7.52
CA GLU A 67 13.45 -5.57 -8.01
C GLU A 67 12.41 -6.62 -7.61
N ASN A 68 11.66 -6.37 -6.53
CA ASN A 68 10.67 -7.30 -5.99
C ASN A 68 9.57 -6.58 -5.19
N ALA A 69 8.45 -7.29 -4.98
CA ALA A 69 7.27 -6.76 -4.31
C ALA A 69 7.53 -6.31 -2.86
N ARG A 70 8.54 -6.87 -2.21
CA ARG A 70 8.91 -6.53 -0.82
C ARG A 70 9.51 -5.14 -0.71
N GLN A 71 10.40 -4.77 -1.63
CA GLN A 71 10.98 -3.41 -1.68
C GLN A 71 9.87 -2.37 -1.90
N LEU A 72 8.92 -2.68 -2.78
CA LEU A 72 7.78 -1.81 -3.06
C LEU A 72 6.88 -1.64 -1.83
N LEU A 73 6.50 -2.76 -1.19
CA LEU A 73 5.70 -2.77 0.03
C LEU A 73 6.40 -1.98 1.16
N ALA A 74 7.69 -2.21 1.38
CA ALA A 74 8.46 -1.49 2.40
C ALA A 74 8.45 0.02 2.17
N ARG A 75 8.62 0.46 0.92
CA ARG A 75 8.50 1.87 0.55
C ARG A 75 7.12 2.42 0.87
N ASP A 76 6.06 1.73 0.45
CA ASP A 76 4.68 2.22 0.65
C ASP A 76 4.34 2.33 2.15
N ILE A 77 4.76 1.36 2.97
CA ILE A 77 4.59 1.39 4.43
C ILE A 77 5.31 2.60 5.05
N PHE A 78 6.55 2.88 4.62
CA PHE A 78 7.31 4.05 5.06
C PHE A 78 6.62 5.36 4.66
N GLU A 79 6.20 5.47 3.39
CA GLU A 79 5.55 6.66 2.86
C GLU A 79 4.23 6.94 3.56
N LEU A 80 3.40 5.92 3.78
CA LEU A 80 2.14 6.04 4.51
C LEU A 80 2.35 6.56 5.93
N ARG A 81 3.36 6.01 6.64
CA ARG A 81 3.75 6.52 7.96
C ARG A 81 4.16 7.99 7.89
N ARG A 82 5.03 8.35 6.94
CA ARG A 82 5.57 9.70 6.77
C ARG A 82 4.47 10.73 6.47
N VAL A 83 3.62 10.45 5.48
CA VAL A 83 2.57 11.40 5.06
C VAL A 83 1.44 11.51 6.08
N SER A 84 1.14 10.43 6.81
CA SER A 84 0.10 10.45 7.85
C SER A 84 0.45 11.37 9.02
N GLY A 85 1.73 11.56 9.33
CA GLY A 85 2.19 12.57 10.29
C GLY A 85 1.45 12.54 11.63
N SER A 86 0.86 13.69 11.99
CA SER A 86 0.08 13.89 13.21
C SER A 86 -1.23 13.08 13.28
N GLN A 87 -1.70 12.51 12.16
CA GLN A 87 -2.88 11.66 12.12
C GLN A 87 -2.62 10.25 12.66
N LYS A 88 -1.36 9.93 13.01
CA LYS A 88 -0.95 8.72 13.73
C LYS A 88 -1.55 7.43 13.17
N LEU A 89 -1.24 7.12 11.90
CA LEU A 89 -1.58 5.83 11.29
C LEU A 89 -1.22 4.67 12.26
N PRO A 90 -2.18 3.85 12.69
CA PRO A 90 -1.91 2.83 13.70
C PRO A 90 -0.89 1.78 13.23
N ASN A 91 -0.02 1.33 14.14
CA ASN A 91 0.88 0.21 13.87
C ASN A 91 0.11 -1.07 13.52
N SER A 92 -1.09 -1.26 14.10
CA SER A 92 -1.97 -2.39 13.80
C SER A 92 -2.38 -2.41 12.33
N ALA A 93 -2.81 -1.27 11.78
CA ALA A 93 -3.21 -1.17 10.38
C ALA A 93 -2.03 -1.46 9.42
N LEU A 94 -0.83 -0.96 9.72
CA LEU A 94 0.35 -1.29 8.92
C LEU A 94 0.72 -2.78 8.98
N LYS A 95 0.62 -3.39 10.17
CA LYS A 95 0.87 -4.83 10.33
C LYS A 95 -0.16 -5.65 9.56
N GLU A 96 -1.43 -5.35 9.71
CA GLU A 96 -2.52 -6.00 8.98
C GLU A 96 -2.30 -5.90 7.47
N LEU A 97 -1.94 -4.72 6.97
CA LEU A 97 -1.66 -4.49 5.56
C LEU A 97 -0.48 -5.32 5.02
N ILE A 98 0.57 -5.49 5.81
CA ILE A 98 1.70 -6.37 5.48
C ILE A 98 1.24 -7.83 5.41
N GLU A 99 0.46 -8.28 6.39
CA GLU A 99 -0.02 -9.66 6.47
C GLU A 99 -0.99 -9.98 5.33
N VAL A 100 -1.92 -9.08 4.98
CA VAL A 100 -2.83 -9.26 3.84
C VAL A 100 -2.05 -9.37 2.53
N ASN A 101 -0.98 -8.57 2.33
CA ASN A 101 -0.13 -8.67 1.14
C ASN A 101 0.60 -10.03 1.06
N LYS A 102 1.19 -10.48 2.17
CA LYS A 102 1.86 -11.78 2.24
C LYS A 102 0.89 -12.93 1.98
N ASN A 103 -0.29 -12.89 2.58
CA ASN A 103 -1.29 -13.95 2.45
C ASN A 103 -1.86 -14.02 1.03
N LYS A 104 -2.08 -12.86 0.39
CA LYS A 104 -2.60 -12.82 -0.97
C LYS A 104 -1.55 -13.22 -2.01
N PHE A 105 -0.27 -12.88 -1.79
CA PHE A 105 0.80 -13.13 -2.74
C PHE A 105 2.00 -13.86 -2.09
N PRO A 106 1.81 -15.09 -1.59
CA PRO A 106 2.81 -15.78 -0.76
C PRO A 106 4.16 -15.94 -1.45
N GLU A 107 4.17 -16.30 -2.74
CA GLU A 107 5.41 -16.49 -3.49
C GLU A 107 6.17 -15.17 -3.71
N ALA A 108 5.47 -14.08 -4.01
CA ALA A 108 6.07 -12.75 -4.19
C ALA A 108 6.69 -12.21 -2.89
N PHE A 109 6.17 -12.64 -1.73
CA PHE A 109 6.64 -12.24 -0.42
C PHE A 109 7.39 -13.35 0.33
N LYS A 110 7.76 -14.45 -0.33
CA LYS A 110 8.55 -15.53 0.27
C LYS A 110 9.97 -15.08 0.56
N LYS A 111 10.53 -15.42 1.73
CA LYS A 111 11.94 -15.12 2.01
C LYS A 111 12.78 -15.96 1.07
N ALA A 112 13.70 -15.33 0.34
CA ALA A 112 14.76 -16.07 -0.30
C ALA A 112 15.42 -16.90 0.81
N ASN A 113 15.44 -18.21 0.63
CA ASN A 113 16.23 -19.07 1.50
C ASN A 113 17.69 -18.71 1.18
N ASN A 114 18.32 -17.94 2.06
CA ASN A 114 19.77 -17.79 2.03
C ASN A 114 20.32 -19.19 2.34
N LYS A 115 20.80 -19.89 1.31
CA LYS A 115 21.77 -20.97 1.46
C LYS A 115 23.14 -20.36 1.70
#